data_AF-K9Q5R0-F1
#
_entry.id   AF-K9Q5R0-F1
#
_cell.length_a   1.000
_cell.length_b   1.000
_cell.length_c   1.000
_cell.angle_alpha   90.00
_cell.angle_beta   90.00
_cell.angle_gamma   90.00
#
_symmetry.space_group_name_H-M   'P 1'
#
loop_
_entity.id
_entity.type
_entity.pdbx_description
1 polymer ?
#
loop_
_entity_poly.entity_id
_entity_poly.type
_entity_poly.pdbx_seq_one_letter_code
_entity_poly.pdbx_strand_id
1 'polypeptide(L)'
;MEDNFNLENCHPDDALSVKDKVFKIMQIQEGVQKVFGEDLSSMIYNSLNSCGIQIEPGGYLVGSKYYKQYQKWFTEGIECEILKLGAKAWQPGKIRIKVTLEFIPDEPKITEPESPLDDLRRMIHEES
;
A
#
# COMPACT_ATOMS: atom_id res chain seq x y z
N MET A 1 -14.63 -5.10 -7.49
CA MET A 1 -13.54 -4.24 -8.00
C MET A 1 -12.25 -4.86 -7.49
N GLU A 2 -11.21 -5.00 -8.32
CA GLU A 2 -9.89 -5.35 -7.79
C GLU A 2 -9.42 -4.17 -6.94
N ASP A 3 -9.28 -4.38 -5.63
CA ASP A 3 -8.74 -3.38 -4.74
C ASP A 3 -7.26 -3.18 -5.08
N ASN A 4 -6.86 -1.97 -5.45
CA ASN A 4 -5.45 -1.60 -5.68
C ASN A 4 -4.68 -1.44 -4.36
N PHE A 5 -5.15 -2.11 -3.30
CA PHE A 5 -4.62 -2.08 -1.95
C PHE A 5 -4.02 -3.43 -1.62
N ASN A 6 -2.76 -3.45 -1.18
CA ASN A 6 -2.05 -4.66 -0.81
C ASN A 6 -1.60 -4.56 0.64
N LEU A 7 -1.58 -5.70 1.32
CA LEU A 7 -0.94 -5.87 2.62
C LEU A 7 0.38 -6.60 2.41
N GLU A 8 1.45 -6.06 2.99
CA GLU A 8 2.77 -6.65 2.95
C GLU A 8 3.23 -6.95 4.38
N ASN A 9 3.71 -8.17 4.59
CA ASN A 9 4.15 -8.69 5.90
C ASN A 9 3.09 -8.63 7.01
N CYS A 10 1.80 -8.61 6.65
CA CYS A 10 0.67 -8.67 7.58
C CYS A 10 -0.58 -9.27 6.92
N HIS A 11 -1.48 -9.80 7.74
CA HIS A 11 -2.77 -10.36 7.35
C HIS A 11 -3.93 -9.52 7.92
N PRO A 12 -5.10 -9.43 7.24
CA PRO A 12 -6.24 -8.62 7.72
C PRO A 12 -6.68 -8.90 9.17
N ASP A 13 -6.55 -10.15 9.62
CA ASP A 13 -6.92 -10.57 10.97
C ASP A 13 -5.84 -10.32 12.03
N ASP A 14 -4.63 -9.92 11.64
CA ASP A 14 -3.55 -9.64 12.58
C ASP A 14 -3.89 -8.44 13.46
N ALA A 15 -3.39 -8.47 14.69
CA ALA A 15 -3.56 -7.39 15.65
C ALA A 15 -2.32 -6.46 15.62
N LEU A 16 -2.56 -5.18 15.35
CA LEU A 16 -1.56 -4.12 15.48
C LEU A 16 -1.76 -3.39 16.81
N SER A 17 -0.72 -3.39 17.64
CA SER A 17 -0.68 -2.57 18.86
C SER A 17 0.05 -1.25 18.59
N VAL A 18 -0.61 -0.12 18.87
CA VAL A 18 -0.02 1.21 18.80
C VAL A 18 -0.24 1.89 20.15
N LYS A 19 0.85 2.07 20.92
CA LYS A 19 0.83 2.53 22.31
C LYS A 19 -0.03 1.61 23.19
N ASP A 20 -1.16 2.09 23.68
CA ASP A 20 -2.11 1.42 24.58
C ASP A 20 -3.35 0.88 23.86
N LYS A 21 -3.39 0.97 22.52
CA LYS A 21 -4.55 0.58 21.71
C LYS A 21 -4.19 -0.54 20.75
N VAL A 22 -5.12 -1.48 20.58
CA VAL A 22 -4.99 -2.60 19.65
C VAL A 22 -6.07 -2.49 18.58
N PHE A 23 -5.67 -2.67 17.33
CA PHE A 23 -6.51 -2.62 16.14
C PHE A 23 -6.31 -3.89 15.33
N LYS A 24 -7.34 -4.34 14.61
CA LYS A 24 -7.13 -5.31 13.54
C LYS A 24 -6.56 -4.60 12.31
N ILE A 25 -5.65 -5.25 11.58
CA ILE A 25 -5.12 -4.72 10.31
C ILE A 25 -6.24 -4.40 9.32
N MET A 26 -7.29 -5.22 9.25
CA MET A 26 -8.48 -4.97 8.44
C MET A 26 -9.11 -3.60 8.70
N GLN A 27 -9.19 -3.17 9.96
CA GLN A 27 -9.78 -1.87 10.30
C GLN A 27 -8.95 -0.70 9.75
N ILE A 28 -7.63 -0.86 9.74
CA ILE A 28 -6.71 0.13 9.18
C ILE A 28 -6.85 0.11 7.65
N GLN A 29 -6.85 -1.07 7.03
CA GLN A 29 -7.05 -1.24 5.59
C GLN A 29 -8.34 -0.56 5.12
N GLU A 30 -9.48 -0.83 5.76
CA GLU A 30 -10.77 -0.22 5.42
C GLU A 30 -10.74 1.31 5.58
N GLY A 31 -10.16 1.79 6.68
CA GLY A 31 -10.01 3.23 6.94
C GLY A 31 -9.18 3.92 5.86
N VAL A 32 -8.09 3.29 5.43
CA VAL A 32 -7.25 3.80 4.35
C VAL A 32 -7.99 3.74 3.02
N GLN A 33 -8.56 2.59 2.62
CA GLN A 33 -9.31 2.44 1.37
C GLN A 33 -10.40 3.50 1.19
N LYS A 34 -11.12 3.84 2.26
CA LYS A 34 -12.15 4.88 2.25
C LYS A 34 -11.61 6.26 1.84
N VAL A 35 -10.49 6.69 2.41
CA VAL A 35 -9.89 8.00 2.12
C VAL A 35 -9.38 8.09 0.68
N PHE A 36 -8.91 6.96 0.13
CA PHE A 36 -8.41 6.88 -1.24
C PHE A 36 -9.54 6.99 -2.28
N GLY A 37 -10.73 6.44 -1.98
CA GLY A 37 -11.90 6.51 -2.86
C GLY A 37 -12.53 7.90 -3.00
N GLU A 38 -12.26 8.81 -2.06
CA GLU A 38 -12.89 10.13 -1.98
C GLU A 38 -11.84 11.26 -2.06
N ASP A 39 -11.38 11.74 -0.91
CA ASP A 39 -10.64 13.00 -0.79
C ASP A 39 -9.25 12.96 -1.43
N LEU A 40 -8.49 11.88 -1.21
CA LEU A 40 -7.09 11.81 -1.63
C LEU A 40 -6.96 11.83 -3.16
N SER A 41 -7.89 11.19 -3.87
CA SER A 41 -7.93 11.20 -5.33
C SER A 41 -8.03 12.63 -5.88
N SER A 42 -8.85 13.48 -5.24
CA SER A 42 -8.99 14.88 -5.64
C SER A 42 -7.77 15.72 -5.26
N MET A 43 -7.14 15.43 -4.11
CA MET A 43 -5.92 16.09 -3.66
C MET A 43 -4.73 15.82 -4.60
N ILE A 44 -4.59 14.58 -5.07
CA ILE A 44 -3.55 14.21 -6.05
C ILE A 44 -3.75 15.00 -7.34
N TYR A 45 -4.96 15.02 -7.88
CA TYR A 45 -5.27 15.80 -9.09
C TYR A 45 -4.94 17.29 -8.91
N ASN A 46 -5.40 17.90 -7.82
CA ASN A 46 -5.17 19.33 -7.55
C ASN A 46 -3.67 19.64 -7.38
N SER A 47 -2.93 18.77 -6.69
CA SER A 47 -1.48 18.94 -6.48
C SER A 47 -0.72 18.83 -7.80
N LEU A 48 -1.01 17.82 -8.62
CA LEU A 48 -0.41 17.66 -9.94
C LEU A 48 -0.70 18.87 -10.84
N ASN A 49 -1.96 19.32 -10.87
CA ASN A 49 -2.35 20.47 -11.67
C ASN A 49 -1.65 21.76 -11.21
N SER A 50 -1.44 21.93 -9.90
CA SER A 50 -0.67 23.07 -9.35
C SER A 50 0.80 23.07 -9.78
N CYS A 51 1.35 21.90 -10.07
CA CYS A 51 2.70 21.72 -10.62
C CYS A 51 2.74 21.78 -12.16
N GLY A 52 1.61 22.07 -12.83
CA GLY A 52 1.51 22.08 -14.29
C GLY A 52 1.34 20.71 -14.94
N ILE A 53 1.08 19.65 -14.16
CA ILE A 53 0.86 18.29 -14.65
C ILE A 53 -0.66 18.07 -14.78
N GLN A 54 -1.18 18.26 -16.00
CA GLN A 54 -2.61 18.22 -16.28
C GLN A 54 -3.04 16.84 -16.77
N ILE A 55 -3.30 15.92 -15.83
CA ILE A 55 -3.81 14.58 -16.13
C ILE A 55 -5.32 14.56 -15.86
N GLU A 56 -6.12 14.46 -16.92
CA GLU A 56 -7.58 14.48 -16.81
C GLU A 56 -8.12 13.06 -16.56
N PRO A 57 -8.78 12.79 -15.41
CA PRO A 57 -9.34 11.48 -15.11
C PRO A 57 -10.65 11.19 -15.85
N GLY A 58 -11.13 12.13 -16.67
CA GLY A 58 -12.47 12.09 -17.23
C GLY A 58 -13.55 12.33 -16.18
N GLY A 59 -14.81 12.09 -16.57
CA GLY A 59 -15.96 12.45 -15.75
C GLY A 59 -17.28 12.21 -16.46
N TYR A 60 -18.36 12.51 -15.76
CA TYR A 60 -19.73 12.38 -16.27
C TYR A 60 -20.59 13.58 -15.86
N LEU A 61 -21.68 13.80 -16.58
CA LEU A 61 -22.64 14.85 -16.29
C LEU A 61 -23.80 14.30 -15.46
N VAL A 62 -24.23 15.05 -14.45
CA VAL A 62 -25.52 14.86 -13.77
C VAL A 62 -26.25 16.20 -13.76
N GLY A 63 -27.29 16.30 -14.58
CA GLY A 63 -27.93 17.58 -14.89
C GLY A 63 -26.93 18.54 -15.56
N SER A 64 -26.74 19.73 -14.98
CA SER A 64 -25.78 20.73 -15.46
C SER A 64 -24.41 20.66 -14.79
N LYS A 65 -24.19 19.70 -13.89
CA LYS A 65 -22.93 19.57 -13.14
C LYS A 65 -22.05 18.47 -13.72
N TYR A 66 -20.76 18.78 -13.89
CA TYR A 66 -19.74 17.82 -14.30
C TYR A 66 -19.00 17.26 -13.07
N TYR A 67 -18.96 15.94 -12.96
CA TYR A 67 -18.32 15.22 -11.88
C TYR A 67 -17.09 14.50 -12.42
N LYS A 68 -15.92 14.89 -11.94
CA LYS A 68 -14.66 14.22 -12.29
C LYS A 68 -14.56 12.87 -11.59
N GLN A 69 -14.06 11.88 -12.32
CA GLN A 69 -13.87 10.51 -11.82
C GLN A 69 -12.51 10.33 -11.15
N TYR A 70 -12.22 11.11 -10.10
CA TYR A 70 -10.92 11.09 -9.45
C TYR A 70 -10.51 9.69 -8.98
N GLN A 71 -11.45 8.83 -8.59
CA GLN A 71 -11.20 7.46 -8.16
C GLN A 71 -10.50 6.57 -9.21
N LYS A 72 -10.45 6.98 -10.50
CA LYS A 72 -9.69 6.24 -11.53
C LYS A 72 -8.21 6.11 -11.21
N TRP A 73 -7.64 7.05 -10.45
CA TRP A 73 -6.27 6.95 -9.96
C TRP A 73 -5.99 5.63 -9.24
N PHE A 74 -6.99 5.08 -8.54
CA PHE A 74 -6.86 3.87 -7.70
C PHE A 74 -7.77 2.73 -8.13
N THR A 75 -8.38 2.77 -9.32
CA THR A 75 -9.28 1.70 -9.81
C THR A 75 -8.86 1.25 -11.21
N GLU A 76 -9.58 1.70 -12.24
CA GLU A 76 -9.36 1.29 -13.64
C GLU A 76 -8.14 1.91 -14.32
N GLY A 77 -7.58 2.98 -13.74
CA GLY A 77 -6.50 3.75 -14.32
C GLY A 77 -6.96 4.81 -15.33
N ILE A 78 -6.09 5.79 -15.56
CA ILE A 78 -6.30 6.91 -16.48
C ILE A 78 -5.55 6.61 -17.77
N GLU A 79 -6.21 6.77 -18.91
CA GLU A 79 -5.61 6.53 -20.23
C GLU A 79 -4.44 7.48 -20.50
N CYS A 80 -3.35 6.92 -20.99
CA CYS A 80 -2.14 7.66 -21.32
C CYS A 80 -1.28 6.91 -22.33
N GLU A 81 -0.19 7.52 -22.77
CA GLU A 81 0.83 6.86 -23.59
C GLU A 81 2.20 7.04 -22.95
N ILE A 82 3.10 6.06 -23.14
CA ILE A 82 4.49 6.13 -22.68
C ILE A 82 5.44 5.97 -23.86
N LEU A 83 6.45 6.84 -23.93
CA LEU A 83 7.60 6.68 -24.80
C LEU A 83 8.82 6.32 -23.95
N LYS A 84 9.30 5.08 -24.09
CA LYS A 84 10.49 4.61 -23.38
C LYS A 84 11.75 5.01 -24.13
N LEU A 85 12.85 5.22 -23.40
CA LEU A 85 14.15 5.45 -24.03
C LEU A 85 14.51 4.26 -24.94
N GLY A 86 14.91 4.57 -26.17
CA GLY A 86 15.20 3.57 -27.21
C GLY A 86 13.97 2.99 -27.92
N ALA A 87 12.75 3.35 -27.52
CA ALA A 87 11.54 2.96 -28.25
C ALA A 87 11.36 3.79 -29.51
N LYS A 88 10.79 3.16 -30.55
CA LYS A 88 10.52 3.80 -31.85
C LYS A 88 9.18 4.54 -31.91
N ALA A 89 8.29 4.30 -30.96
CA ALA A 89 6.93 4.82 -30.96
C ALA A 89 6.37 4.91 -29.54
N TRP A 90 5.34 5.75 -29.38
CA TRP A 90 4.52 5.83 -28.18
C TRP A 90 3.71 4.54 -28.00
N GLN A 91 3.61 4.09 -26.76
CA GLN A 91 2.81 2.92 -26.40
C GLN A 91 1.59 3.38 -25.59
N PRO A 92 0.36 3.16 -26.09
CA PRO A 92 -0.84 3.46 -25.32
C PRO A 92 -1.02 2.49 -24.15
N GLY A 93 -1.61 2.99 -23.07
CA GLY A 93 -1.83 2.25 -21.85
C GLY A 93 -2.64 3.05 -20.84
N LYS A 94 -2.50 2.69 -19.56
CA LYS A 94 -3.12 3.39 -18.45
C LYS A 94 -2.13 3.58 -17.31
N ILE A 95 -2.19 4.73 -16.66
CA ILE A 95 -1.51 4.99 -15.40
C ILE A 95 -2.49 4.75 -14.24
N ARG A 96 -2.03 4.03 -13.22
CA ARG A 96 -2.77 3.78 -11.97
C ARG A 96 -1.81 3.78 -10.79
N ILE A 97 -2.31 4.15 -9.62
CA ILE A 97 -1.58 4.14 -8.36
C ILE A 97 -2.02 2.91 -7.58
N LYS A 98 -1.04 2.17 -7.07
CA LYS A 98 -1.24 1.07 -6.12
C LYS A 98 -0.73 1.50 -4.75
N VAL A 99 -1.41 1.03 -3.73
CA VAL A 99 -1.11 1.34 -2.33
C VAL A 99 -0.74 0.04 -1.64
N THR A 100 0.34 0.08 -0.88
CA THR A 100 0.75 -1.04 -0.04
C THR A 100 0.84 -0.54 1.40
N LEU A 101 0.19 -1.27 2.31
CA LEU A 101 0.41 -1.13 3.73
C LEU A 101 1.38 -2.23 4.14
N GLU A 102 2.53 -1.82 4.65
CA GLU A 102 3.61 -2.71 5.03
C GLU A 102 3.81 -2.67 6.55
N PHE A 103 3.90 -3.85 7.16
CA PHE A 103 4.44 -3.97 8.52
C PHE A 103 5.93 -4.29 8.43
N ILE A 104 6.75 -3.48 9.09
CA ILE A 104 8.21 -3.63 9.08
C ILE A 104 8.62 -4.10 10.48
N PRO A 105 8.83 -5.42 10.70
CA PRO A 105 9.33 -5.91 11.98
C PRO A 105 10.78 -5.48 12.17
N ASP A 106 11.16 -5.19 13.42
CA ASP A 106 12.57 -5.05 13.77
C ASP A 106 13.32 -6.36 13.48
N GLU A 107 14.60 -6.25 13.11
CA GLU A 107 15.45 -7.44 12.96
C GLU A 107 15.42 -8.25 14.27
N PRO A 108 15.22 -9.57 14.20
CA PRO A 108 15.25 -10.40 15.39
C PRO A 108 16.64 -10.24 16.02
N LYS A 109 16.68 -9.67 17.23
CA LYS A 109 17.88 -9.78 18.05
C LYS A 109 18.10 -11.27 18.25
N ILE A 110 19.17 -11.79 17.66
CA ILE A 110 19.67 -13.13 17.94
C ILE A 110 20.13 -13.10 19.40
N THR A 111 19.19 -13.18 20.34
CA THR A 111 19.49 -13.84 21.60
C THR A 111 19.63 -15.29 21.19
N GLU A 112 20.87 -15.76 21.16
CA GLU A 112 21.20 -17.17 20.95
C GLU A 112 20.13 -18.02 21.63
N PRO A 113 19.54 -19.01 20.95
CA PRO A 113 18.74 -19.96 21.69
C PRO A 113 19.69 -20.54 22.74
N GLU A 114 19.36 -20.46 24.02
CA GLU A 114 19.81 -21.47 24.98
C GLU A 114 19.36 -22.78 24.34
N SER A 115 20.28 -23.39 23.61
CA SER A 115 19.96 -24.54 22.80
C SER A 115 19.54 -25.61 23.80
N PRO A 116 18.48 -26.40 23.53
CA PRO A 116 18.19 -27.57 24.35
C PRO A 116 19.40 -28.52 24.49
N LEU A 117 20.42 -28.38 23.62
CA LEU A 117 21.69 -29.09 23.66
C LEU A 117 22.72 -28.48 24.63
N ASP A 118 22.59 -27.21 25.03
CA ASP A 118 23.48 -26.58 26.00
C ASP A 118 23.23 -27.09 27.43
N ASP A 119 21.98 -27.43 27.76
CA ASP A 119 21.65 -28.15 28.99
C ASP A 119 22.31 -29.53 29.05
N LEU A 120 22.37 -30.26 27.92
CA LEU A 120 23.04 -31.57 27.84
C LEU A 120 24.56 -31.45 28.03
N ARG A 121 25.19 -30.39 27.49
CA ARG A 121 26.63 -30.14 27.67
C ARG A 121 26.99 -29.86 29.13
N ARG A 122 26.12 -29.14 29.85
CA ARG A 122 26.28 -28.92 31.30
C ARG A 122 26.21 -30.22 32.09
N MET A 123 25.22 -31.09 31.79
CA MET A 123 25.08 -32.38 32.48
C MET A 123 26.32 -33.28 32.31
N ILE A 124 26.94 -33.29 31.13
CA ILE A 124 28.14 -34.10 30.86
C ILE A 124 29.38 -33.59 31.63
N HIS A 125 29.48 -32.28 31.86
CA HIS A 125 30.62 -31.68 32.56
C HIS A 125 30.49 -31.71 34.10
N GLU A 126 29.28 -31.84 34.64
CA GLU A 126 29.05 -31.95 36.09
C GLU A 126 29.21 -33.38 36.64
N GLU A 127 29.24 -34.41 35.78
CA GLU A 127 29.45 -35.83 36.16
C GLU A 127 30.92 -36.31 36.05
N SER A 128 31.90 -35.41 35.85
CA SER A 128 33.35 -35.71 35.85
C SER A 128 34.06 -35.14 37.06
#